data_AF-A0A6N8TDJ1-F1
#
_entry.id   AF-A0A6N8TDJ1-F1
#
_cell.length_a   1.000
_cell.length_b   1.000
_cell.length_c   1.000
_cell.angle_alpha   90.00
_cell.angle_beta   90.00
_cell.angle_gamma   90.00
#
_symmetry.space_group_name_H-M   'P 1'
#
loop_
_entity.id
_entity.type
_entity.pdbx_description
1 polymer ?
#
loop_
_entity_poly.entity_id
_entity_poly.type
_entity_poly.pdbx_seq_one_letter_code
_entity_poly.pdbx_strand_id
1 'polypeptide(L)'
;MTTRCRVCTHPRRAEIEGALRSGVSTRQVAVRFGVSRSSLDRHMGNGHSLAPVALSGDIEIVQDVPTFRDPFAQVNALKQATLSSFNMMRRRGDDPVAIAYLKEFRALAALEMDIQDRRGGRDDDALSSTRDKVAQELREHRTAVDEEKTYAAIRAKLQARLDDLKAQAVPVIEATPDPRPRSRCTKKAPPASPVRTRTRNITEKI
;
A
#
# COMPACT_ATOMS: atom_id res chain seq x y z
N MET A 1 -31.97 27.85 1.08
CA MET A 1 -30.70 28.61 1.01
C MET A 1 -29.74 28.08 2.06
N THR A 2 -28.62 27.48 1.64
CA THR A 2 -27.57 26.96 2.53
C THR A 2 -26.74 28.12 3.08
N THR A 3 -27.18 28.72 4.18
CA THR A 3 -26.36 29.69 4.92
C THR A 3 -25.06 29.02 5.33
N ARG A 4 -23.92 29.54 4.86
CA ARG A 4 -22.59 29.09 5.28
C ARG A 4 -22.51 29.10 6.81
N CYS A 5 -22.10 27.99 7.40
CA CYS A 5 -22.00 27.86 8.85
C CYS A 5 -20.94 28.83 9.38
N ARG A 6 -21.35 29.77 10.24
CA ARG A 6 -20.45 30.80 10.79
C ARG A 6 -19.30 30.21 11.62
N VAL A 7 -19.50 29.02 12.22
CA VAL A 7 -18.45 28.30 12.96
C VAL A 7 -17.38 27.75 12.03
N CYS A 8 -17.79 27.22 10.87
CA CYS A 8 -16.86 26.68 9.87
C CYS A 8 -15.98 27.77 9.25
N THR A 9 -16.49 29.00 9.16
CA THR A 9 -15.76 30.16 8.62
C THR A 9 -15.06 30.98 9.72
N HIS A 10 -15.10 30.55 10.98
CA HIS A 10 -14.52 31.29 12.09
C HIS A 10 -12.98 31.12 12.09
N PRO A 11 -12.18 32.18 12.29
CA PRO A 11 -10.72 32.08 12.29
C PRO A 11 -10.19 31.15 13.39
N ARG A 12 -10.87 31.10 14.53
CA ARG A 12 -10.55 30.23 15.68
C ARG A 12 -11.38 28.94 15.72
N ARG A 13 -11.76 28.41 14.55
CA ARG A 13 -12.58 27.20 14.43
C ARG A 13 -12.02 26.04 15.26
N ALA A 14 -10.71 25.78 15.16
CA ALA A 14 -10.06 24.68 15.86
C ALA A 14 -10.20 24.79 17.39
N GLU A 15 -10.13 26.01 17.94
CA GLU A 15 -10.30 26.24 19.37
C GLU A 15 -11.75 26.08 19.84
N ILE A 16 -12.72 26.49 19.01
CA ILE A 16 -14.15 26.27 19.27
C ILE A 16 -14.46 24.78 19.31
N GLU A 17 -14.00 24.03 18.30
CA GLU A 17 -14.17 22.57 18.25
C GLU A 17 -13.46 21.89 19.43
N GLY A 18 -12.28 22.35 19.82
CA GLY A 18 -11.56 21.88 21.00
C GLY A 18 -12.32 22.12 22.31
N ALA A 19 -12.89 23.32 22.51
CA ALA A 19 -13.68 23.64 23.69
C ALA A 19 -14.95 22.79 23.78
N LEU A 20 -15.65 22.60 22.65
CA LEU A 20 -16.80 21.69 22.57
C LEU A 20 -16.41 20.24 22.90
N ARG A 21 -15.25 19.77 22.43
CA ARG A 21 -14.72 18.43 22.73
C ARG A 21 -14.41 18.25 24.21
N SER A 22 -13.89 19.27 24.87
CA SER A 22 -13.61 19.24 26.32
C SER A 22 -14.87 19.25 27.21
N GLY A 23 -16.07 19.19 26.63
CA GLY A 23 -17.33 19.17 27.37
C GLY A 23 -17.75 20.55 27.89
N VAL A 24 -17.09 21.63 27.47
CA VAL A 24 -17.49 23.00 27.83
C VAL A 24 -18.86 23.28 27.23
N SER A 25 -19.77 23.79 28.05
CA SER A 25 -21.15 24.04 27.61
C SER A 25 -21.20 24.96 26.39
N THR A 26 -22.10 24.70 25.45
CA THR A 26 -22.28 25.52 24.24
C THR A 26 -22.53 26.99 24.57
N ARG A 27 -23.13 27.27 25.74
CA ARG A 27 -23.32 28.62 26.27
C ARG A 27 -22.00 29.31 26.62
N GLN A 28 -21.09 28.63 27.29
CA GLN A 28 -19.78 29.19 27.62
C GLN A 28 -18.90 29.36 26.39
N VAL A 29 -18.94 28.41 25.44
CA VAL A 29 -18.24 28.53 24.16
C VAL A 29 -18.78 29.71 23.35
N ALA A 30 -20.10 29.89 23.30
CA ALA A 30 -20.74 31.03 22.62
C ALA A 30 -20.23 32.38 23.15
N VAL A 31 -20.17 32.54 24.48
CA VAL A 31 -19.68 33.76 25.12
C VAL A 31 -18.18 33.95 24.86
N ARG A 32 -17.38 32.90 25.02
CA ARG A 32 -15.92 32.96 24.90
C ARG A 32 -15.44 33.31 23.50
N PHE A 33 -16.13 32.85 22.46
CA PHE A 33 -15.73 33.03 21.07
C PHE A 33 -16.64 34.00 20.29
N GLY A 34 -17.63 34.62 20.95
CA GLY A 34 -18.52 35.58 20.31
C GLY A 34 -19.43 34.98 19.24
N VAL A 35 -19.73 33.69 19.33
CA VAL A 35 -20.57 32.97 18.35
C VAL A 35 -21.96 32.73 18.96
N SER A 36 -23.02 32.91 18.17
CA SER A 36 -24.38 32.61 18.64
C SER A 36 -24.53 31.12 18.97
N ARG A 37 -25.21 30.81 20.09
CA ARG A 37 -25.53 29.43 20.50
C ARG A 37 -26.20 28.61 19.40
N SER A 38 -27.18 29.18 18.70
CA SER A 38 -27.88 28.53 17.60
C SER A 38 -26.97 28.13 16.43
N SER A 39 -25.87 28.86 16.21
CA SER A 39 -24.87 28.50 15.20
C SER A 39 -24.00 27.33 15.66
N LEU A 40 -23.68 27.22 16.96
CA LEU A 40 -22.97 26.07 17.53
C LEU A 40 -23.85 24.82 17.51
N ASP A 41 -25.11 24.94 17.93
CA ASP A 41 -26.07 23.82 17.94
C ASP A 41 -26.30 23.28 16.51
N ARG A 42 -26.45 24.17 15.50
CA ARG A 42 -26.54 23.76 14.08
C ARG A 42 -25.23 23.20 13.53
N HIS A 43 -24.08 23.71 13.97
CA HIS A 43 -22.78 23.19 13.57
C HIS A 43 -22.57 21.74 14.05
N MET A 44 -22.96 21.46 15.29
CA MET A 44 -22.92 20.10 15.87
C MET A 44 -23.99 19.19 15.26
N GLY A 45 -25.23 19.66 15.18
CA GLY A 45 -26.35 18.87 14.66
C GLY A 45 -26.23 18.50 13.17
N ASN A 46 -25.55 19.34 12.38
CA ASN A 46 -25.30 19.07 10.96
C ASN A 46 -23.98 18.30 10.72
N GLY A 47 -23.26 17.88 11.76
CA GLY A 47 -22.03 17.07 11.63
C GLY A 47 -20.84 17.82 11.01
N HIS A 48 -20.78 19.15 11.14
CA HIS A 48 -19.69 19.95 10.57
C HIS A 48 -18.40 19.95 11.43
N SER A 49 -18.39 19.22 12.53
CA SER A 49 -17.19 18.97 13.35
C SER A 49 -16.25 18.01 12.59
N LEU A 50 -15.10 18.51 12.11
CA LEU A 50 -14.22 17.75 11.20
C LEU A 50 -12.93 17.21 11.82
N ALA A 51 -12.70 17.35 13.13
CA ALA A 51 -11.45 16.86 13.69
C ALA A 51 -11.61 15.46 14.33
N PRO A 52 -10.87 14.43 13.87
CA PRO A 52 -10.73 13.17 14.60
C PRO A 52 -10.23 13.48 16.01
N VAL A 53 -10.65 12.64 16.95
CA VAL A 53 -10.36 12.73 18.38
C VAL A 53 -8.85 12.62 18.61
N ALA A 54 -8.13 13.73 18.44
CA ALA A 54 -6.85 13.94 19.08
C ALA A 54 -7.17 14.41 20.50
N LEU A 55 -7.26 13.44 21.41
CA LEU A 55 -7.28 13.65 22.84
C LEU A 55 -5.91 14.22 23.24
N SER A 56 -5.94 15.38 23.88
CA SER A 56 -4.76 16.08 24.36
C SER A 56 -4.24 15.43 25.63
N GLY A 57 -2.98 14.96 25.60
CA GLY A 57 -2.16 14.66 26.77
C GLY A 57 -2.52 13.36 27.47
N ASP A 58 -1.56 12.46 27.61
CA ASP A 58 -1.62 11.21 28.38
C ASP A 58 -2.43 10.07 27.76
N ILE A 59 -2.22 9.86 26.46
CA ILE A 59 -2.59 8.62 25.79
C ILE A 59 -1.31 7.95 25.35
N GLU A 60 -0.84 7.00 26.17
CA GLU A 60 -0.30 5.74 25.63
C GLU A 60 -1.19 5.39 24.45
N ILE A 61 -0.57 5.38 23.27
CA ILE A 61 -1.19 5.14 21.99
C ILE A 61 -2.27 4.04 22.13
N VAL A 62 -3.54 4.43 22.29
CA VAL A 62 -4.68 3.54 22.08
C VAL A 62 -4.83 3.45 20.57
N GLN A 63 -3.88 2.76 19.94
CA GLN A 63 -4.08 2.12 18.64
C GLN A 63 -5.11 0.99 18.75
N ASP A 64 -5.57 0.66 19.96
CA ASP A 64 -6.59 -0.34 20.17
C ASP A 64 -8.00 0.25 20.30
N VAL A 65 -8.63 0.51 19.16
CA VAL A 65 -10.07 0.22 19.05
C VAL A 65 -10.38 -0.73 17.90
N PRO A 66 -9.75 -1.93 17.81
CA PRO A 66 -10.27 -3.00 16.96
C PRO A 66 -11.69 -3.39 17.37
N THR A 67 -12.06 -3.17 18.64
CA THR A 67 -13.38 -3.50 19.19
C THR A 67 -14.53 -2.74 18.52
N PHE A 68 -14.36 -1.50 18.06
CA PHE A 68 -15.44 -0.79 17.36
C PHE A 68 -15.56 -1.16 15.87
N ARG A 69 -14.52 -1.79 15.29
CA ARG A 69 -14.49 -2.20 13.88
C ARG A 69 -14.81 -3.67 13.65
N ASP A 70 -14.67 -4.52 14.67
CA ASP A 70 -15.02 -5.93 14.57
C ASP A 70 -16.39 -6.21 15.23
N PRO A 71 -17.46 -6.40 14.43
CA PRO A 71 -18.78 -6.77 14.95
C PRO A 71 -18.73 -8.04 15.80
N PHE A 72 -17.82 -8.96 15.50
CA PHE A 72 -17.67 -10.21 16.25
C PHE A 72 -17.13 -9.96 17.66
N ALA A 73 -16.13 -9.09 17.80
CA ALA A 73 -15.61 -8.67 19.09
C ALA A 73 -16.68 -7.97 19.95
N GLN A 74 -17.54 -7.14 19.34
CA GLN A 74 -18.64 -6.45 20.04
C GLN A 74 -19.69 -7.43 20.56
N VAL A 75 -20.14 -8.36 19.71
CA VAL A 75 -21.12 -9.38 20.11
C VAL A 75 -20.56 -10.25 21.24
N ASN A 76 -19.27 -10.62 21.18
CA ASN A 76 -18.64 -11.37 22.27
C ASN A 76 -18.55 -10.59 23.58
N ALA A 77 -18.22 -9.29 23.53
CA ALA A 77 -18.23 -8.45 24.72
C ALA A 77 -19.65 -8.35 25.34
N LEU A 78 -20.68 -8.18 24.51
CA LEU A 78 -22.08 -8.18 24.95
C LEU A 78 -22.51 -9.53 25.57
N LYS A 79 -22.09 -10.65 24.98
CA LYS A 79 -22.35 -11.99 25.54
C LYS A 79 -21.74 -12.15 26.92
N GLN A 80 -20.49 -11.72 27.10
CA GLN A 80 -19.80 -11.79 28.40
C GLN A 80 -20.51 -10.93 29.46
N ALA A 81 -20.90 -9.70 29.10
CA ALA A 81 -21.64 -8.81 30.00
C ALA A 81 -23.02 -9.38 30.38
N THR A 82 -23.72 -9.97 29.41
CA THR A 82 -25.03 -10.63 29.60
C THR A 82 -24.90 -11.84 30.52
N LEU A 83 -23.87 -12.68 30.32
CA LEU A 83 -23.59 -13.85 31.17
C LEU A 83 -23.21 -13.45 32.60
N SER A 84 -22.43 -12.37 32.77
CA SER A 84 -22.12 -11.81 34.08
C SER A 84 -23.39 -11.33 34.81
N SER A 85 -24.25 -10.59 34.11
CA SER A 85 -25.52 -10.10 34.64
C SER A 85 -26.48 -11.24 35.00
N PHE A 86 -26.56 -12.27 34.15
CA PHE A 86 -27.31 -13.50 34.43
C PHE A 86 -26.84 -14.16 35.73
N ASN A 87 -25.53 -14.39 35.88
CA ASN A 87 -24.96 -15.02 37.07
C ASN A 87 -25.21 -14.18 38.33
N MET A 88 -25.15 -12.85 38.23
CA MET A 88 -25.48 -11.94 39.33
C MET A 88 -26.95 -12.07 39.75
N MET A 89 -27.89 -12.04 38.81
CA MET A 89 -29.33 -12.16 39.12
C MET A 89 -29.68 -13.53 39.68
N ARG A 90 -29.07 -14.58 39.14
CA ARG A 90 -29.23 -15.95 39.66
C ARG A 90 -28.74 -16.06 41.12
N ARG A 91 -27.64 -15.41 41.48
CA ARG A 91 -27.16 -15.38 42.89
C ARG A 91 -28.07 -14.60 43.82
N ARG A 92 -28.81 -13.62 43.32
CA ARG A 92 -29.81 -12.86 44.09
C ARG A 92 -31.15 -13.60 44.26
N GLY A 93 -31.39 -14.65 43.48
CA GLY A 93 -32.67 -15.37 43.46
C GLY A 93 -33.74 -14.71 42.58
N ASP A 94 -33.37 -13.72 41.77
CA ASP A 94 -34.27 -13.03 40.84
C ASP A 94 -34.43 -13.84 39.54
N ASP A 95 -35.00 -15.04 39.66
CA ASP A 95 -35.15 -15.99 38.55
C ASP A 95 -35.88 -15.42 37.33
N PRO A 96 -36.96 -14.62 37.46
CA PRO A 96 -37.62 -14.02 36.29
C PRO A 96 -36.70 -13.12 35.47
N VAL A 97 -35.84 -12.36 36.16
CA VAL A 97 -34.88 -11.45 35.51
C VAL A 97 -33.72 -12.25 34.91
N ALA A 98 -33.25 -13.29 35.60
CA ALA A 98 -32.24 -14.19 35.07
C ALA A 98 -32.71 -14.88 33.77
N ILE A 99 -33.97 -15.33 33.72
CA ILE A 99 -34.56 -15.92 32.50
C ILE A 99 -34.58 -14.91 31.34
N ALA A 100 -34.82 -13.62 31.61
CA ALA A 100 -34.76 -12.57 30.59
C ALA A 100 -33.35 -12.44 29.99
N TYR A 101 -32.30 -12.40 30.82
CA TYR A 101 -30.92 -12.37 30.34
C TYR A 101 -30.53 -13.63 29.54
N LEU A 102 -31.08 -14.80 29.90
CA LEU A 102 -30.85 -16.02 29.12
C LEU A 102 -31.49 -15.96 27.72
N LYS A 103 -32.64 -15.28 27.58
CA LYS A 103 -33.25 -15.02 26.27
C LYS A 103 -32.40 -14.06 25.43
N GLU A 104 -31.89 -12.99 26.04
CA GLU A 104 -30.96 -12.06 25.37
C GLU A 104 -29.67 -12.77 24.93
N PHE A 105 -29.12 -13.65 25.78
CA PHE A 105 -27.94 -14.44 25.43
C PHE A 105 -28.20 -15.35 24.22
N ARG A 106 -29.37 -15.98 24.13
CA ARG A 106 -29.78 -16.76 22.94
C ARG A 106 -29.86 -15.90 21.69
N ALA A 107 -30.41 -14.68 21.79
CA ALA A 107 -30.48 -13.75 20.67
C ALA A 107 -29.07 -13.33 20.19
N LEU A 108 -28.15 -13.05 21.13
CA LEU A 108 -26.76 -12.72 20.80
C LEU A 108 -26.01 -13.90 20.15
N ALA A 109 -26.24 -15.13 20.60
CA ALA A 109 -25.65 -16.33 19.99
C ALA A 109 -26.15 -16.55 18.56
N ALA A 110 -27.45 -16.30 18.29
CA ALA A 110 -27.99 -16.37 16.93
C ALA A 110 -27.38 -15.29 16.01
N LEU A 111 -27.21 -14.07 16.53
CA LEU A 111 -26.55 -12.98 15.79
C LEU A 111 -25.08 -13.31 15.47
N GLU A 112 -24.37 -13.94 16.39
CA GLU A 112 -23.00 -14.39 16.16
C GLU A 112 -22.92 -15.40 15.00
N MET A 113 -23.83 -16.38 14.96
CA MET A 113 -23.90 -17.34 13.85
C MET A 113 -24.20 -16.66 12.52
N ASP A 114 -25.15 -15.72 12.46
CA ASP A 114 -25.45 -14.96 11.24
C ASP A 114 -24.26 -14.10 10.77
N ILE A 115 -23.50 -13.49 11.70
CA ILE A 115 -22.27 -12.77 11.37
C ILE A 115 -21.21 -13.74 10.83
N GLN A 116 -21.06 -14.91 11.43
CA GLN A 116 -20.12 -15.94 10.96
C GLN A 116 -20.50 -16.46 9.57
N ASP A 117 -21.77 -16.76 9.33
CA ASP A 117 -22.28 -17.20 8.03
C ASP A 117 -22.06 -16.12 6.96
N ARG A 118 -22.30 -14.85 7.30
CA ARG A 118 -22.04 -13.73 6.38
C ARG A 118 -20.55 -13.51 6.13
N ARG A 119 -19.68 -13.84 7.08
CA ARG A 119 -18.23 -13.75 6.92
C ARG A 119 -17.70 -14.90 6.05
N GLY A 120 -18.11 -16.13 6.36
CA GLY A 120 -17.73 -17.32 5.58
C GLY A 120 -18.32 -17.31 4.16
N GLY A 121 -19.53 -16.78 3.99
CA GLY A 121 -20.20 -16.72 2.69
C GLY A 121 -19.75 -15.57 1.77
N ARG A 122 -18.99 -14.59 2.28
CA ARG A 122 -18.62 -13.38 1.53
C ARG A 122 -17.13 -13.29 1.18
N ASP A 123 -16.25 -13.92 1.98
CA ASP A 123 -14.83 -13.58 1.93
C ASP A 123 -13.88 -14.72 1.52
N ASP A 124 -14.19 -16.00 1.70
CA ASP A 124 -13.14 -17.01 1.52
C ASP A 124 -12.87 -17.39 0.05
N ASP A 125 -13.87 -17.74 -0.76
CA ASP A 125 -13.58 -18.23 -2.13
C ASP A 125 -13.13 -17.12 -3.10
N ALA A 126 -13.74 -15.93 -3.02
CA ALA A 126 -13.41 -14.83 -3.91
C ALA A 126 -12.04 -14.21 -3.56
N LEU A 127 -11.75 -14.00 -2.27
CA LEU A 127 -10.48 -13.41 -1.85
C LEU A 127 -9.35 -14.44 -1.83
N SER A 128 -9.62 -15.73 -1.57
CA SER A 128 -8.66 -16.83 -1.76
C SER A 128 -8.05 -16.78 -3.15
N SER A 129 -8.90 -16.72 -4.18
CA SER A 129 -8.44 -16.67 -5.57
C SER A 129 -7.56 -15.45 -5.87
N THR A 130 -7.88 -14.28 -5.30
CA THR A 130 -7.08 -13.07 -5.48
C THR A 130 -5.78 -13.11 -4.67
N ARG A 131 -5.81 -13.67 -3.45
CA ARG A 131 -4.66 -13.81 -2.58
C ARG A 131 -3.65 -14.80 -3.17
N ASP A 132 -4.13 -15.89 -3.75
CA ASP A 132 -3.31 -16.88 -4.42
C ASP A 132 -2.68 -16.34 -5.70
N LYS A 133 -3.42 -15.53 -6.47
CA LYS A 133 -2.87 -14.79 -7.63
C LYS A 133 -1.78 -13.81 -7.21
N VAL A 134 -2.02 -12.97 -6.21
CA VAL A 134 -1.02 -12.02 -5.70
C VAL A 134 0.21 -12.76 -5.14
N ALA A 135 0.01 -13.88 -4.43
CA ALA A 135 1.11 -14.70 -3.93
C ALA A 135 1.92 -15.33 -5.06
N GLN A 136 1.28 -15.70 -6.17
CA GLN A 136 1.95 -16.21 -7.36
C GLN A 136 2.74 -15.13 -8.09
N GLU A 137 2.15 -13.96 -8.33
CA GLU A 137 2.84 -12.80 -8.92
C GLU A 137 4.06 -12.39 -8.10
N LEU A 138 3.97 -12.41 -6.77
CA LEU A 138 5.09 -12.13 -5.88
C LEU A 138 6.21 -13.18 -5.96
N ARG A 139 5.88 -14.46 -6.17
CA ARG A 139 6.88 -15.52 -6.39
C ARG A 139 7.60 -15.31 -7.71
N GLU A 140 6.86 -15.03 -8.78
CA GLU A 140 7.41 -14.77 -10.13
C GLU A 140 8.31 -13.53 -10.16
N HIS A 141 7.92 -12.46 -9.45
CA HIS A 141 8.77 -11.27 -9.31
C HIS A 141 10.05 -11.55 -8.53
N ARG A 142 9.99 -12.36 -7.47
CA ARG A 142 11.20 -12.73 -6.70
C ARG A 142 12.17 -13.54 -7.55
N THR A 143 11.67 -14.52 -8.30
CA THR A 143 12.52 -15.31 -9.21
C THR A 143 13.13 -14.44 -10.28
N ALA A 144 12.39 -13.50 -10.88
CA ALA A 144 12.92 -12.57 -11.87
C ALA A 144 14.03 -11.65 -11.30
N VAL A 145 13.85 -11.15 -10.07
CA VAL A 145 14.87 -10.32 -9.39
C VAL A 145 16.12 -11.14 -9.07
N ASP A 146 15.96 -12.39 -8.66
CA ASP A 146 17.10 -13.26 -8.36
C ASP A 146 17.83 -13.67 -9.64
N GLU A 147 17.12 -13.94 -10.74
CA GLU A 147 17.69 -14.14 -12.07
C GLU A 147 18.51 -12.92 -12.52
N GLU A 148 17.97 -11.71 -12.41
CA GLU A 148 18.67 -10.47 -12.78
C GLU A 148 19.98 -10.29 -11.99
N LYS A 149 19.97 -10.58 -10.68
CA LYS A 149 21.18 -10.57 -9.85
C LYS A 149 22.20 -11.60 -10.33
N THR A 150 21.77 -12.80 -10.72
CA THR A 150 22.70 -13.83 -11.24
C THR A 150 23.31 -13.39 -12.58
N TYR A 151 22.52 -12.82 -13.49
CA TYR A 151 23.01 -12.29 -14.76
C TYR A 151 24.00 -11.13 -14.56
N ALA A 152 23.72 -10.23 -13.62
CA ALA A 152 24.64 -9.15 -13.25
C ALA A 152 25.97 -9.69 -12.72
N ALA A 153 25.94 -10.72 -11.87
CA ALA A 153 27.14 -11.36 -11.33
C ALA A 153 27.97 -12.07 -12.42
N ILE A 154 27.31 -12.76 -13.36
CA ILE A 154 27.97 -13.40 -14.51
C ILE A 154 28.61 -12.34 -15.41
N ARG A 155 27.89 -11.25 -15.72
CA ARG A 155 28.43 -10.15 -16.52
C ARG A 155 29.66 -9.52 -15.87
N ALA A 156 29.64 -9.30 -14.56
CA ALA A 156 30.78 -8.78 -13.83
C ALA A 156 32.01 -9.72 -13.91
N LYS A 157 31.80 -11.03 -13.77
CA LYS A 157 32.88 -12.03 -13.93
C LYS A 157 33.46 -12.05 -15.34
N LEU A 158 32.62 -11.97 -16.36
CA LEU A 158 33.06 -11.92 -17.75
C LEU A 158 33.85 -10.64 -18.04
N GLN A 159 33.41 -9.51 -17.51
CA GLN A 159 34.10 -8.23 -17.67
C GLN A 159 35.49 -8.27 -17.01
N ALA A 160 35.58 -8.75 -15.76
CA ALA A 160 36.87 -8.92 -15.08
C ALA A 160 37.83 -9.81 -15.89
N ARG A 161 37.32 -10.91 -16.47
CA ARG A 161 38.14 -11.82 -17.29
C ARG A 161 38.58 -11.19 -18.61
N LEU A 162 37.75 -10.35 -19.23
CA LEU A 162 38.15 -9.56 -20.39
C LEU A 162 39.24 -8.55 -20.04
N ASP A 163 39.12 -7.91 -18.88
CA ASP A 163 40.10 -6.93 -18.42
C ASP A 163 41.44 -7.60 -18.06
N ASP A 164 41.42 -8.78 -17.45
CA ASP A 164 42.61 -9.63 -17.23
C ASP A 164 43.26 -10.04 -18.56
N LEU A 165 42.47 -10.48 -19.54
CA LEU A 165 43.00 -10.85 -20.87
C LEU A 165 43.60 -9.65 -21.61
N LYS A 166 43.02 -8.45 -21.46
CA LYS A 166 43.59 -7.21 -22.00
C LYS A 166 44.89 -6.83 -21.28
N ALA A 167 44.97 -7.04 -19.97
CA ALA A 167 46.19 -6.79 -19.20
C ALA A 167 47.31 -7.80 -19.53
N GLN A 168 46.95 -9.05 -19.83
CA GLN A 168 47.87 -10.10 -20.28
C GLN A 168 48.23 -10.02 -21.77
N ALA A 169 47.47 -9.26 -22.56
CA ALA A 169 47.82 -8.98 -23.94
C ALA A 169 49.07 -8.10 -23.95
N VAL A 170 50.23 -8.75 -24.02
CA VAL A 170 51.50 -8.12 -24.37
C VAL A 170 51.23 -7.34 -25.66
N PRO A 171 51.55 -6.03 -25.73
CA PRO A 171 51.43 -5.31 -26.98
C PRO A 171 52.23 -6.10 -28.01
N VAL A 172 51.56 -6.60 -29.03
CA VAL A 172 52.22 -7.18 -30.19
C VAL A 172 53.11 -6.06 -30.69
N ILE A 173 54.39 -6.14 -30.36
CA ILE A 173 55.42 -5.32 -30.95
C ILE A 173 55.27 -5.66 -32.42
N GLU A 174 54.68 -4.75 -33.19
CA GLU A 174 54.75 -4.77 -34.64
C GLU A 174 56.25 -4.78 -34.92
N ALA A 175 56.80 -5.98 -35.12
CA ALA A 175 58.14 -6.16 -35.58
C ALA A 175 58.15 -5.48 -36.93
N THR A 176 58.64 -4.24 -36.95
CA THR A 176 58.89 -3.47 -38.17
C THR A 176 59.56 -4.44 -39.13
N PRO A 177 58.88 -4.90 -40.20
CA PRO A 177 59.49 -5.90 -41.06
C PRO A 177 60.74 -5.25 -41.62
N ASP A 178 61.88 -5.92 -41.43
CA ASP A 178 63.18 -5.46 -41.92
C ASP A 178 63.03 -4.92 -43.34
N PRO A 179 63.61 -3.75 -43.67
CA PRO A 179 63.50 -3.19 -45.00
C PRO A 179 64.04 -4.22 -45.99
N ARG A 180 63.13 -4.85 -46.74
CA ARG A 180 63.48 -5.82 -47.78
C ARG A 180 64.57 -5.18 -48.65
N PRO A 181 65.67 -5.89 -48.95
CA PRO A 181 66.70 -5.37 -49.83
C PRO A 181 66.02 -4.95 -51.13
N ARG A 182 66.23 -3.68 -51.52
CA ARG A 182 65.66 -3.09 -52.73
C ARG A 182 66.11 -3.91 -53.94
N SER A 183 65.31 -4.90 -54.32
CA SER A 183 65.48 -5.57 -55.61
C SER A 183 65.15 -4.54 -56.67
N ARG A 184 66.13 -4.30 -57.54
CA ARG A 184 66.09 -3.36 -58.65
C ARG A 184 65.10 -3.90 -59.70
N CYS A 185 63.80 -3.76 -59.45
CA CYS A 185 62.77 -4.07 -60.43
C CYS A 185 62.76 -2.96 -61.48
N THR A 186 63.24 -3.30 -62.67
CA THR A 186 63.09 -2.51 -63.88
C THR A 186 61.60 -2.31 -64.17
N LYS A 187 61.16 -1.05 -64.24
CA LYS A 187 59.80 -0.67 -64.66
C LYS A 187 59.54 -1.24 -66.05
N LYS A 188 58.74 -2.30 -66.16
CA LYS A 188 58.07 -2.67 -67.40
C LYS A 188 56.70 -2.00 -67.40
N ALA A 189 56.44 -1.22 -68.44
CA ALA A 189 55.23 -0.43 -68.62
C ALA A 189 53.97 -1.31 -68.58
N PRO A 190 52.88 -0.87 -67.93
CA PRO A 190 51.62 -1.62 -67.96
C PRO A 190 50.95 -1.50 -69.34
N PRO A 191 50.46 -2.60 -69.93
CA PRO A 191 49.58 -2.51 -71.09
C PRO A 191 48.19 -2.04 -70.66
N ALA A 192 47.62 -1.16 -71.49
CA ALA A 192 46.29 -0.60 -71.35
C ALA A 192 45.23 -1.70 -71.17
N SER A 193 44.40 -1.59 -70.12
CA SER A 193 43.25 -2.46 -69.93
C SER A 193 42.02 -1.86 -70.60
N PRO A 194 41.25 -2.65 -71.37
CA PRO A 194 40.10 -2.15 -72.11
C PRO A 194 38.86 -1.98 -71.23
N VAL A 195 38.11 -0.93 -71.57
CA VAL A 195 36.74 -0.62 -71.15
C VAL A 195 35.81 -1.82 -71.38
N ARG A 196 35.02 -2.22 -70.38
CA ARG A 196 33.76 -2.95 -70.61
C ARG A 196 32.71 -2.81 -69.49
N THR A 197 31.70 -2.02 -69.85
CA THR A 197 30.24 -2.04 -69.58
C THR A 197 29.61 -3.03 -68.59
N ARG A 198 28.80 -2.44 -67.68
CA ARG A 198 27.39 -2.75 -67.26
C ARG A 198 26.93 -4.22 -67.18
N THR A 199 26.34 -4.56 -66.03
CA THR A 199 24.91 -4.95 -65.92
C THR A 199 24.39 -4.73 -64.50
N ARG A 200 23.16 -4.21 -64.39
CA ARG A 200 22.35 -4.10 -63.17
C ARG A 200 21.72 -5.47 -62.91
N ASN A 201 21.76 -5.95 -61.66
CA ASN A 201 20.82 -6.97 -61.20
C ASN A 201 19.89 -6.38 -60.15
N ILE A 202 18.62 -6.40 -60.49
CA ILE A 202 17.46 -6.18 -59.64
C ILE A 202 17.15 -7.55 -59.04
N THR A 203 17.00 -7.64 -57.72
CA THR A 203 16.35 -8.79 -57.09
C THR A 203 15.19 -8.31 -56.24
N GLU A 204 14.03 -8.84 -56.61
CA GLU A 204 12.71 -8.63 -56.05
C GLU A 204 12.59 -9.25 -54.66
N LYS A 205 11.77 -8.61 -53.82
CA LYS A 205 11.26 -9.13 -52.56
C LYS A 205 10.00 -9.97 -52.82
N ILE A 206 9.91 -11.13 -52.18
CA ILE A 206 8.64 -11.75 -51.77
C ILE A 206 8.79 -12.04 -50.27
#